data_AF-A0AAW2F1U7-F1
#
_entry.id   AF-A0AAW2F1U7-F1
#
_cell.length_a   1.000
_cell.length_b   1.000
_cell.length_c   1.000
_cell.angle_alpha   90.00
_cell.angle_beta   90.00
_cell.angle_gamma   90.00
#
_symmetry.space_group_name_H-M   'P 1'
#
loop_
_entity.id
_entity.type
_entity.pdbx_description
1 polymer ?
#
loop_
_entity_poly.entity_id
_entity_poly.type
_entity_poly.pdbx_seq_one_letter_code
_entity_poly.pdbx_strand_id
1 'polypeptide(L)'
;MLQRRLDEMNQRWHHLKAKSMAIRNRLESNTEHWNALLLSLRELIEWVIRKDTELTGLGPVCGDVAALQKQQDDHRGFRRQLEDKRPVVENNLLSGRQYIANEPPLSDTSDSEAGRELDGDSRGYRSAEEQARELTRSIRREVNKLSEQWNALIERSDAWKRKLDDTANVSTLTFILTYTESRLPPKCIL
;
A
#
# COMPACT_ATOMS: atom_id res chain seq x y z
N MET A 1 11.52 56.11 30.61
CA MET A 1 10.99 54.91 31.29
C MET A 1 9.86 54.24 30.51
N LEU A 2 8.89 54.99 29.95
CA LEU A 2 7.80 54.44 29.14
C LEU A 2 8.26 53.83 27.81
N GLN A 3 9.20 54.46 27.10
CA GLN A 3 9.79 53.94 25.86
C GLN A 3 10.32 52.52 26.03
N ARG A 4 11.10 52.29 27.09
CA ARG A 4 11.66 50.98 27.40
C ARG A 4 10.60 49.90 27.64
N ARG A 5 9.50 50.25 28.32
CA ARG A 5 8.37 49.33 28.54
C ARG A 5 7.62 49.02 27.25
N LEU A 6 7.47 50.01 26.37
CA LEU A 6 6.86 49.84 25.05
C LEU A 6 7.73 48.92 24.18
N ASP A 7 9.05 49.12 24.19
CA ASP A 7 10.01 48.28 23.46
C ASP A 7 9.99 46.84 23.99
N GLU A 8 9.99 46.65 25.32
CA GLU A 8 9.86 45.33 25.96
C GLU A 8 8.55 44.62 25.57
N MET A 9 7.43 45.36 25.53
CA MET A 9 6.14 44.81 25.10
C MET A 9 6.14 44.46 23.60
N ASN A 10 6.71 45.30 22.76
CA ASN A 10 6.79 45.07 21.33
C ASN A 10 7.69 43.86 21.01
N GLN A 11 8.81 43.69 21.73
CA GLN A 11 9.65 42.50 21.64
C GLN A 11 8.89 41.22 22.03
N ARG A 12 8.14 41.25 23.14
CA ARG A 12 7.30 40.10 23.55
C ARG A 12 6.22 39.77 22.51
N TRP A 13 5.62 40.80 21.91
CA TRP A 13 4.66 40.64 20.83
C TRP A 13 5.28 39.99 19.60
N HIS A 14 6.45 40.47 19.15
CA HIS A 14 7.18 39.86 18.03
C HIS A 14 7.56 38.41 18.31
N HIS A 15 8.02 38.10 19.53
CA HIS A 15 8.32 36.72 19.94
C HIS A 15 7.09 35.81 19.91
N LEU A 16 5.95 36.30 20.42
CA LEU A 16 4.70 35.55 20.38
C LEU A 16 4.24 35.30 18.95
N LYS A 17 4.31 36.31 18.09
CA LYS A 17 3.99 36.19 16.66
C LYS A 17 4.89 35.15 16.00
N ALA A 18 6.21 35.19 16.22
CA ALA A 18 7.15 34.23 15.68
C ALA A 18 6.84 32.79 16.13
N LYS A 19 6.55 32.59 17.42
CA LYS A 19 6.12 31.28 17.95
C LYS A 19 4.83 30.77 17.32
N SER A 20 3.83 31.63 17.19
CA SER A 20 2.54 31.27 16.56
C SER A 20 2.72 30.85 15.10
N MET A 21 3.51 31.60 14.33
CA MET A 21 3.83 31.24 12.95
C MET A 21 4.57 29.90 12.86
N ALA A 22 5.54 29.66 13.75
CA ALA A 22 6.29 28.40 13.78
C ALA A 22 5.39 27.19 14.10
N ILE A 23 4.42 27.34 15.01
CA ILE A 23 3.44 26.29 15.32
C ILE A 23 2.56 26.02 14.11
N ARG A 24 2.01 27.07 13.47
CA ARG A 24 1.17 26.93 12.28
C ARG A 24 1.90 26.21 11.14
N ASN A 25 3.11 26.65 10.79
CA ASN A 25 3.89 26.04 9.72
C ASN A 25 4.19 24.55 9.99
N ARG A 26 4.45 24.19 11.25
CA ARG A 26 4.66 22.79 11.65
C ARG A 26 3.40 21.95 11.48
N LEU A 27 2.24 22.50 11.85
CA LEU A 27 0.95 21.80 11.69
C LEU A 27 0.59 21.63 10.21
N GLU A 28 0.74 22.68 9.39
CA GLU A 28 0.49 22.64 7.95
C GLU A 28 1.40 21.60 7.27
N SER A 29 2.70 21.63 7.53
CA SER A 29 3.65 20.66 6.97
C SER A 29 3.34 19.22 7.39
N ASN A 30 2.92 19.02 8.65
CA ASN A 30 2.50 17.70 9.13
C ASN A 30 1.24 17.21 8.41
N THR A 31 0.23 18.07 8.25
CA THR A 31 -1.00 17.73 7.51
C THR A 31 -0.71 17.43 6.05
N GLU A 32 0.14 18.21 5.38
CA GLU A 32 0.56 17.95 4.00
C GLU A 32 1.26 16.60 3.86
N HIS A 33 2.16 16.27 4.80
CA HIS A 33 2.87 14.99 4.81
C HIS A 33 1.90 13.79 4.84
N TRP A 34 0.91 13.81 5.73
CA TRP A 34 -0.05 12.70 5.85
C TRP A 34 -1.05 12.64 4.69
N ASN A 35 -1.41 13.78 4.09
CA ASN A 35 -2.18 13.78 2.85
C ASN A 35 -1.39 13.18 1.68
N ALA A 36 -0.09 13.48 1.58
CA ALA A 36 0.78 12.87 0.57
C ALA A 36 0.89 11.35 0.76
N LEU A 37 1.00 10.88 2.01
CA LEU A 37 0.96 9.45 2.33
C LEU A 37 -0.36 8.82 1.87
N LEU A 38 -1.50 9.44 2.20
CA LEU A 38 -2.82 8.94 1.79
C LEU A 38 -2.94 8.81 0.27
N LEU A 39 -2.45 9.81 -0.48
CA LEU A 39 -2.43 9.76 -1.94
C LEU A 39 -1.56 8.60 -2.44
N SER A 40 -0.35 8.45 -1.90
CA SER A 40 0.57 7.38 -2.30
C SER A 40 -0.01 5.99 -2.02
N LEU A 41 -0.68 5.79 -0.87
CA LEU A 41 -1.38 4.55 -0.56
C LEU A 41 -2.44 4.20 -1.62
N ARG A 42 -3.25 5.18 -2.06
CA ARG A 42 -4.27 4.98 -3.10
C ARG A 42 -3.66 4.64 -4.46
N GLU A 43 -2.58 5.34 -4.84
CA GLU A 43 -1.87 5.05 -6.09
C GLU A 43 -1.27 3.64 -6.09
N LEU A 44 -0.76 3.18 -4.94
CA LEU A 44 -0.25 1.82 -4.78
C LEU A 44 -1.36 0.78 -4.87
N ILE A 45 -2.53 1.04 -4.27
CA ILE A 45 -3.73 0.18 -4.42
C ILE A 45 -4.12 0.04 -5.90
N GLU A 46 -4.23 1.15 -6.63
CA GLU A 46 -4.53 1.12 -8.06
C GLU A 46 -3.44 0.41 -8.87
N TRP A 47 -2.18 0.53 -8.47
CA TRP A 47 -1.10 -0.23 -9.08
C TRP A 47 -1.24 -1.74 -8.83
N VAL A 48 -1.58 -2.16 -7.61
CA VAL A 48 -1.79 -3.57 -7.26
C VAL A 48 -2.98 -4.16 -8.03
N ILE A 49 -4.08 -3.43 -8.16
CA ILE A 49 -5.26 -3.84 -8.95
C ILE A 49 -4.90 -4.04 -10.43
N ARG A 50 -4.09 -3.14 -11.00
CA ARG A 50 -3.61 -3.31 -12.39
C ARG A 50 -2.71 -4.52 -12.54
N LYS A 51 -1.81 -4.77 -11.58
CA LYS A 51 -0.94 -5.96 -11.59
C LYS A 51 -1.70 -7.26 -11.37
N ASP A 52 -2.76 -7.22 -10.59
CA ASP A 52 -3.70 -8.32 -10.50
C ASP A 52 -4.31 -8.65 -11.87
N THR A 53 -4.83 -7.63 -12.55
CA THR A 53 -5.42 -7.81 -13.89
C THR A 53 -4.39 -8.34 -14.90
N GLU A 54 -3.15 -7.85 -14.85
CA GLU A 54 -2.04 -8.34 -15.68
C GLU A 54 -1.74 -9.83 -15.41
N LEU A 55 -1.68 -10.24 -14.14
CA LEU A 55 -1.48 -11.65 -13.76
C LEU A 55 -2.63 -12.54 -14.26
N THR A 56 -3.87 -12.04 -14.20
CA THR A 56 -5.05 -12.73 -14.76
C THR A 56 -4.94 -12.86 -16.28
N GLY A 57 -4.42 -11.83 -16.95
CA GLY A 57 -4.22 -11.79 -18.40
C GLY A 57 -3.16 -12.75 -18.94
N LEU A 58 -2.26 -13.28 -18.11
CA LEU A 58 -1.30 -14.33 -18.52
C LEU A 58 -2.00 -15.65 -18.92
N GLY A 59 -3.29 -15.79 -18.58
CA GLY A 59 -4.13 -16.89 -19.01
C GLY A 59 -3.81 -18.22 -18.31
N PRO A 60 -4.52 -19.31 -18.66
CA PRO A 60 -4.20 -20.63 -18.17
C PRO A 60 -2.86 -21.09 -18.73
N VAL A 61 -2.16 -21.94 -17.99
CA VAL A 61 -0.89 -22.52 -18.43
C VAL A 61 -1.14 -23.41 -19.65
N CYS A 62 -0.47 -23.11 -20.77
CA CYS A 62 -0.62 -23.86 -22.02
C CYS A 62 0.34 -25.06 -22.07
N GLY A 63 -0.08 -26.14 -22.74
CA GLY A 63 0.62 -27.42 -22.69
C GLY A 63 1.77 -27.62 -23.69
N ASP A 64 1.92 -26.74 -24.70
CA ASP A 64 3.09 -26.83 -25.59
C ASP A 64 4.34 -26.18 -24.95
N VAL A 65 5.51 -26.73 -25.27
CA VAL A 65 6.77 -26.36 -24.59
C VAL A 65 7.17 -24.90 -24.86
N ALA A 66 6.87 -24.37 -26.05
CA ALA A 66 7.25 -23.01 -26.43
C ALA A 66 6.38 -21.96 -25.71
N ALA A 67 5.07 -22.20 -25.61
CA ALA A 67 4.15 -21.37 -24.86
C ALA A 67 4.46 -21.41 -23.36
N LEU A 68 4.80 -22.58 -22.83
CA LEU A 68 5.20 -22.72 -21.42
C LEU A 68 6.47 -21.94 -21.10
N GLN A 69 7.49 -22.02 -21.97
CA GLN A 69 8.72 -21.24 -21.81
C GLN A 69 8.43 -19.73 -21.84
N LYS A 70 7.60 -19.28 -22.79
CA LYS A 70 7.18 -17.88 -22.85
C LYS A 70 6.46 -17.44 -21.57
N GLN A 71 5.53 -18.24 -21.07
CA GLN A 71 4.82 -17.96 -19.81
C GLN A 71 5.77 -17.87 -18.62
N GLN A 72 6.80 -18.74 -18.53
CA GLN A 72 7.84 -18.64 -17.51
C GLN A 72 8.60 -17.32 -17.57
N ASP A 73 8.96 -16.87 -18.77
CA ASP A 73 9.71 -15.62 -18.96
C ASP A 73 8.86 -14.38 -18.68
N ASP A 74 7.60 -14.37 -19.13
CA ASP A 74 6.63 -13.31 -18.85
C ASP A 74 6.42 -13.14 -17.35
N HIS A 75 6.25 -14.24 -16.60
CA HIS A 75 6.09 -14.18 -15.14
C HIS A 75 7.38 -13.84 -14.40
N ARG A 76 8.54 -14.27 -14.90
CA ARG A 76 9.83 -13.81 -14.37
C ARG A 76 9.94 -12.28 -14.48
N GLY A 77 9.50 -11.71 -15.61
CA GLY A 77 9.39 -10.27 -15.80
C GLY A 77 8.41 -9.63 -14.82
N PHE A 78 7.22 -10.20 -14.66
CA PHE A 78 6.21 -9.76 -13.69
C PHE A 78 6.76 -9.75 -12.24
N ARG A 79 7.43 -10.83 -11.82
CA ARG A 79 8.05 -10.97 -10.49
C ARG A 79 9.08 -9.88 -10.21
N ARG A 80 9.93 -9.54 -11.18
CA ARG A 80 10.90 -8.43 -11.02
C ARG A 80 10.19 -7.11 -10.72
N GLN A 81 9.10 -6.82 -11.43
CA GLN A 81 8.32 -5.60 -11.18
C GLN A 81 7.70 -5.58 -9.78
N LEU A 82 7.29 -6.73 -9.24
CA LEU A 82 6.84 -6.83 -7.84
C LEU A 82 7.99 -6.55 -6.87
N GLU A 83 9.17 -7.15 -7.08
CA GLU A 83 10.32 -6.92 -6.21
C GLU A 83 10.79 -5.45 -6.23
N ASP A 84 10.79 -4.80 -7.41
CA ASP A 84 11.14 -3.39 -7.54
C ASP A 84 10.13 -2.48 -6.79
N LYS A 85 8.85 -2.88 -6.76
CA LYS A 85 7.79 -2.11 -6.09
C LYS A 85 7.71 -2.35 -4.58
N ARG A 86 8.14 -3.54 -4.11
CA ARG A 86 8.11 -3.98 -2.72
C ARG A 86 8.59 -2.92 -1.72
N PRO A 87 9.79 -2.31 -1.84
CA PRO A 87 10.28 -1.35 -0.85
C PRO A 87 9.36 -0.13 -0.71
N VAL A 88 8.73 0.31 -1.80
CA VAL A 88 7.80 1.45 -1.78
C VAL A 88 6.51 1.08 -1.05
N VAL A 89 5.97 -0.12 -1.28
CA VAL A 89 4.79 -0.63 -0.58
C VAL A 89 5.07 -0.80 0.90
N GLU A 90 6.17 -1.45 1.26
CA GLU A 90 6.56 -1.69 2.65
C GLU A 90 6.80 -0.40 3.42
N ASN A 91 7.45 0.59 2.78
CA ASN A 91 7.68 1.91 3.37
C ASN A 91 6.36 2.65 3.64
N ASN A 92 5.44 2.71 2.67
CA ASN A 92 4.14 3.37 2.84
C ASN A 92 3.29 2.68 3.93
N LEU A 93 3.28 1.35 3.95
CA LEU A 93 2.58 0.59 5.00
C LEU A 93 3.20 0.83 6.38
N LEU A 94 4.53 0.93 6.48
CA LEU A 94 5.22 1.26 7.72
C LEU A 94 4.86 2.66 8.21
N SER A 95 4.96 3.67 7.34
CA SER A 95 4.59 5.05 7.67
C SER A 95 3.13 5.17 8.10
N GLY A 96 2.22 4.49 7.40
CA GLY A 96 0.81 4.44 7.76
C GLY A 96 0.56 3.79 9.13
N ARG A 97 1.23 2.67 9.44
CA ARG A 97 1.14 2.02 10.76
C ARG A 97 1.70 2.90 11.87
N GLN A 98 2.83 3.58 11.64
CA GLN A 98 3.41 4.51 12.60
C GLN A 98 2.48 5.68 12.90
N TYR A 99 1.88 6.26 11.85
CA TYR A 99 0.89 7.32 12.02
C TYR A 99 -0.29 6.86 12.91
N ILE A 100 -0.87 5.71 12.59
CA ILE A 100 -2.00 5.14 13.32
C ILE A 100 -1.63 4.81 14.77
N ALA A 101 -0.41 4.34 15.03
CA ALA A 101 0.07 4.00 16.38
C ALA A 101 0.37 5.22 17.25
N ASN A 102 0.79 6.33 16.62
CA ASN A 102 1.06 7.59 17.30
C ASN A 102 -0.22 8.39 17.59
N GLU A 103 -1.35 7.99 17.03
CA GLU A 103 -2.63 8.62 17.33
C GLU A 103 -3.18 8.12 18.67
N PRO A 104 -3.68 9.02 19.54
CA PRO A 104 -4.40 8.60 20.72
C PRO A 104 -5.48 7.59 20.31
N PRO A 105 -5.63 6.45 21.02
CA PRO A 105 -6.71 5.52 20.73
C PRO A 105 -8.00 6.33 20.72
N LEU A 106 -8.72 6.30 19.60
CA LEU A 106 -10.06 6.85 19.50
C LEU A 106 -10.85 6.19 20.63
N SER A 107 -11.09 6.94 21.71
CA SER A 107 -11.87 6.46 22.83
C SER A 107 -13.26 6.21 22.29
N ASP A 108 -13.60 4.94 22.08
CA ASP A 108 -14.93 4.47 21.67
C ASP A 108 -15.95 4.56 22.84
N THR A 109 -15.67 5.44 23.80
CA THR A 109 -16.57 5.79 24.90
C THR A 109 -16.60 7.30 25.04
N SER A 110 -17.57 7.93 24.37
CA SER A 110 -18.29 9.10 24.88
C SER A 110 -19.52 9.32 24.01
N ASP A 111 -20.47 8.40 24.17
CA ASP A 111 -21.86 8.81 24.18
C ASP A 111 -22.07 9.52 25.53
N SER A 112 -22.51 10.77 25.51
CA SER A 112 -22.53 11.77 26.60
C SER A 112 -21.33 12.72 26.64
N GLU A 113 -21.45 13.84 25.91
CA GLU A 113 -21.77 15.11 26.57
C GLU A 113 -22.55 16.02 25.61
N ALA A 114 -23.87 16.05 25.82
CA ALA A 114 -24.67 17.21 25.53
C ALA A 114 -24.12 18.40 26.35
N GLY A 115 -23.78 19.50 25.68
CA GLY A 115 -23.52 20.78 26.36
C GLY A 115 -22.21 21.45 25.97
N ARG A 116 -22.17 22.01 24.76
CA ARG A 116 -21.51 23.29 24.44
C ARG A 116 -21.95 23.74 23.04
N GLU A 117 -23.21 24.14 22.94
CA GLU A 117 -23.55 25.24 22.05
C GLU A 117 -22.74 26.45 22.51
N LEU A 118 -21.95 27.04 21.63
CA LEU A 118 -21.54 28.46 21.55
C LEU A 118 -20.31 28.55 20.61
N ASP A 119 -20.52 28.30 19.32
CA ASP A 119 -19.95 29.13 18.26
C ASP A 119 -20.73 28.90 16.97
N GLY A 120 -21.76 29.71 16.80
CA GLY A 120 -22.49 29.83 15.55
C GLY A 120 -21.66 30.65 14.57
N ASP A 121 -20.88 29.97 13.72
CA ASP A 121 -20.72 30.29 12.30
C ASP A 121 -19.96 29.14 11.58
N SER A 122 -20.42 27.89 11.73
CA SER A 122 -19.86 26.75 10.97
C SER A 122 -20.37 26.76 9.54
N ARG A 123 -19.84 27.73 8.80
CA ARG A 123 -20.04 28.02 7.39
C ARG A 123 -19.43 26.91 6.52
N GLY A 124 -20.04 25.73 6.47
CA GLY A 124 -19.75 24.64 5.52
C GLY A 124 -18.33 24.03 5.55
N TYR A 125 -17.40 24.58 6.33
CA TYR A 125 -16.05 24.06 6.56
C TYR A 125 -16.08 23.17 7.80
N ARG A 126 -15.79 21.87 7.62
CA ARG A 126 -15.54 20.93 8.73
C ARG A 126 -14.47 21.50 9.65
N SER A 127 -14.62 21.30 10.97
CA SER A 127 -13.59 21.70 11.95
C SER A 127 -12.25 21.02 11.63
N ALA A 128 -11.13 21.69 11.90
CA ALA A 128 -9.79 21.13 11.67
C ALA A 128 -9.59 19.78 12.41
N GLU A 129 -10.25 19.61 13.55
CA GLU A 129 -10.25 18.36 14.31
C GLU A 129 -11.02 17.23 13.59
N GLU A 130 -12.17 17.54 12.98
CA GLU A 130 -12.92 16.56 12.18
C GLU A 130 -12.14 16.14 10.93
N GLN A 131 -11.44 17.09 10.31
CA GLN A 131 -10.59 16.82 9.15
C GLN A 131 -9.42 15.88 9.52
N ALA A 132 -8.78 16.10 10.68
CA ALA A 132 -7.74 15.22 11.18
C ALA A 132 -8.27 13.81 11.46
N ARG A 133 -9.43 13.69 12.13
CA ARG A 133 -10.08 12.39 12.40
C ARG A 133 -10.46 11.65 11.10
N GLU A 134 -10.93 12.37 10.08
CA GLU A 134 -11.25 11.79 8.77
C GLU A 134 -10.00 11.30 8.05
N LEU A 135 -8.92 12.09 8.07
CA LEU A 135 -7.64 11.72 7.49
C LEU A 135 -7.12 10.43 8.11
N THR A 136 -7.22 10.30 9.44
CA THR A 136 -6.84 9.08 10.14
C THR A 136 -7.66 7.87 9.74
N ARG A 137 -8.98 8.02 9.72
CA ARG A 137 -9.87 6.92 9.31
C ARG A 137 -9.57 6.51 7.87
N SER A 138 -9.29 7.47 6.99
CA SER A 138 -8.91 7.22 5.61
C SER A 138 -7.58 6.47 5.51
N ILE A 139 -6.50 6.95 6.16
CA ILE A 139 -5.19 6.29 6.16
C ILE A 139 -5.31 4.86 6.71
N ARG A 140 -6.02 4.64 7.82
CA ARG A 140 -6.25 3.30 8.37
C ARG A 140 -6.91 2.36 7.37
N ARG A 141 -7.95 2.81 6.66
CA ARG A 141 -8.63 2.00 5.63
C ARG A 141 -7.68 1.66 4.48
N GLU A 142 -6.98 2.65 3.94
CA GLU A 142 -6.09 2.43 2.79
C GLU A 142 -4.86 1.58 3.16
N VAL A 143 -4.29 1.71 4.36
CA VAL A 143 -3.20 0.85 4.85
C VAL A 143 -3.65 -0.61 4.91
N ASN A 144 -4.83 -0.88 5.49
CA ASN A 144 -5.37 -2.24 5.57
C ASN A 144 -5.64 -2.80 4.17
N LYS A 145 -6.32 -2.02 3.31
CA LYS A 145 -6.65 -2.41 1.94
C LYS A 145 -5.40 -2.69 1.11
N LEU A 146 -4.40 -1.82 1.16
CA LEU A 146 -3.14 -2.03 0.45
C LEU A 146 -2.42 -3.29 0.96
N SER A 147 -2.38 -3.50 2.27
CA SER A 147 -1.74 -4.69 2.85
C SER A 147 -2.40 -5.98 2.39
N GLU A 148 -3.73 -6.03 2.41
CA GLU A 148 -4.50 -7.21 1.97
C GLU A 148 -4.30 -7.47 0.47
N GLN A 149 -4.48 -6.45 -0.37
CA GLN A 149 -4.34 -6.61 -1.82
C GLN A 149 -2.91 -6.97 -2.23
N TRP A 150 -1.90 -6.36 -1.61
CA TRP A 150 -0.50 -6.68 -1.86
C TRP A 150 -0.20 -8.14 -1.52
N ASN A 151 -0.58 -8.59 -0.32
CA ASN A 151 -0.35 -9.98 0.09
C ASN A 151 -1.08 -10.98 -0.83
N ALA A 152 -2.35 -10.70 -1.18
CA ALA A 152 -3.11 -11.52 -2.11
C ALA A 152 -2.48 -11.56 -3.52
N LEU A 153 -1.85 -10.47 -3.98
CA LEU A 153 -1.12 -10.44 -5.24
C LEU A 153 0.15 -11.30 -5.19
N ILE A 154 0.93 -11.21 -4.11
CA ILE A 154 2.13 -12.04 -3.90
C ILE A 154 1.75 -13.52 -3.87
N GLU A 155 0.75 -13.90 -3.07
CA GLU A 155 0.29 -15.28 -2.95
C GLU A 155 -0.17 -15.86 -4.28
N ARG A 156 -0.94 -15.09 -5.06
CA ARG A 156 -1.39 -15.54 -6.39
C ARG A 156 -0.26 -15.61 -7.39
N SER A 157 0.70 -14.68 -7.35
CA SER A 157 1.91 -14.76 -8.17
C SER A 157 2.70 -16.04 -7.87
N ASP A 158 2.84 -16.41 -6.59
CA ASP A 158 3.53 -17.62 -6.17
C ASP A 158 2.75 -18.89 -6.53
N ALA A 159 1.42 -18.88 -6.38
CA ALA A 159 0.55 -19.98 -6.80
C ALA A 159 0.64 -20.21 -8.32
N TRP A 160 0.70 -19.13 -9.10
CA TRP A 160 0.86 -19.20 -10.53
C TRP A 160 2.23 -19.77 -10.93
N LYS A 161 3.30 -19.36 -10.22
CA LYS A 161 4.64 -19.95 -10.40
C LYS A 161 4.66 -21.46 -10.17
N ARG A 162 4.06 -21.93 -9.06
CA ARG A 162 3.97 -23.37 -8.76
C ARG A 162 3.27 -24.14 -9.88
N LYS A 163 2.18 -23.59 -10.43
CA LYS A 163 1.47 -24.19 -11.58
C LYS A 163 2.36 -24.31 -12.83
N LEU A 164 3.19 -23.30 -13.11
CA LEU A 164 4.17 -23.40 -14.21
C LEU A 164 5.23 -24.46 -13.96
N ASP A 165 5.76 -24.53 -12.74
CA ASP A 165 6.80 -25.49 -12.40
C ASP A 165 6.24 -26.94 -12.46
N ASP A 166 5.02 -27.15 -11.97
CA ASP A 166 4.33 -28.45 -12.03
C ASP A 166 4.07 -28.91 -13.47
N THR A 167 3.57 -28.02 -14.33
CA THR A 167 3.31 -28.33 -15.74
C THR A 167 4.61 -28.59 -16.51
N ALA A 168 5.68 -27.85 -16.25
CA ALA A 168 7.00 -28.10 -16.83
C ALA A 168 7.55 -29.48 -16.44
N ASN A 169 7.39 -29.87 -15.17
CA ASN A 169 7.79 -31.18 -14.69
C ASN A 169 7.00 -32.31 -15.37
N VAL A 170 5.67 -32.18 -15.47
CA VAL A 170 4.81 -33.16 -16.16
C VAL A 170 5.18 -33.30 -17.64
N SER A 171 5.39 -32.19 -18.34
CA SER A 171 5.83 -32.21 -19.74
C SER A 171 7.18 -32.90 -19.91
N THR A 172 8.13 -32.66 -19.00
CA THR A 172 9.44 -33.30 -19.01
C THR A 172 9.34 -34.82 -18.76
N LEU A 173 8.54 -35.23 -17.78
CA LEU A 173 8.32 -36.65 -17.49
C LEU A 173 7.62 -37.37 -18.66
N THR A 174 6.63 -36.74 -19.29
CA THR A 174 5.93 -37.28 -20.46
C THR A 174 6.89 -37.45 -21.64
N PHE A 175 7.77 -36.47 -21.87
CA PHE A 175 8.81 -36.57 -22.89
C PHE A 175 9.80 -37.71 -22.61
N ILE A 176 10.25 -37.87 -21.36
CA ILE A 176 11.15 -38.97 -20.97
C ILE A 176 10.45 -40.32 -21.16
N LEU A 177 9.20 -40.48 -20.69
CA LEU A 177 8.46 -41.74 -20.81
C LEU A 177 8.28 -42.14 -22.29
N THR A 178 7.79 -41.23 -23.13
CA THR A 178 7.63 -41.47 -24.57
C THR A 178 8.96 -41.77 -25.28
N TYR A 179 10.04 -41.11 -24.88
CA TYR A 179 11.38 -41.38 -25.39
C TYR A 179 11.93 -42.75 -24.96
N THR A 180 11.65 -43.19 -23.73
CA THR A 180 12.06 -44.52 -23.25
C THR A 180 11.24 -45.65 -23.89
N GLU A 181 9.95 -45.42 -24.12
CA GLU A 181 9.03 -46.40 -24.72
C GLU A 181 9.36 -46.65 -26.19
N SER A 182 9.78 -45.61 -26.92
CA SER A 182 10.27 -45.72 -28.30
C SER A 182 11.64 -46.40 -28.44
N ARG A 183 12.39 -46.59 -27.34
CA ARG A 183 13.71 -47.26 -27.32
C ARG A 183 13.69 -48.70 -26.80
N LEU A 184 12.55 -49.20 -26.31
CA LEU A 184 12.42 -50.59 -25.87
C LEU A 184 12.40 -51.52 -27.10
N PRO A 185 13.31 -52.52 -27.20
CA PRO A 185 13.28 -53.47 -28.31
C PRO A 185 11.96 -54.25 -28.28
N PRO A 186 11.37 -54.57 -29.46
CA PRO A 186 10.15 -55.37 -29.50
C PRO A 186 10.41 -56.70 -28.78
N LYS A 187 9.57 -57.02 -27.79
CA LYS A 187 9.62 -58.31 -27.11
C LYS A 187 9.47 -59.39 -28.17
N CYS A 188 10.56 -60.14 -28.43
CA CYS A 188 10.48 -61.38 -29.20
C CYS A 188 9.58 -62.34 -28.42
N ILE A 189 8.33 -62.47 -28.85
CA ILE A 189 7.40 -63.49 -28.36
C ILE A 189 7.88 -64.82 -28.98
N LEU A 190 8.30 -65.75 -28.13
CA LEU A 190 8.66 -67.13 -28.44
C LEU A 190 7.52 -68.06 -28.00
#